data_AF-A0AAV6HVN3-F1
#
_entry.id   AF-A0AAV6HVN3-F1
#
_cell.length_a   1.000
_cell.length_b   1.000
_cell.length_c   1.000
_cell.angle_alpha   90.00
_cell.angle_beta   90.00
_cell.angle_gamma   90.00
#
_symmetry.space_group_name_H-M   'P 1'
#
loop_
_entity.id
_entity.type
_entity.pdbx_description
1 polymer ?
#
loop_
_entity_poly.entity_id
_entity_poly.type
_entity_poly.pdbx_seq_one_letter_code
_entity_poly.pdbx_strand_id
1 'polypeptide(L)'
;MQDGFYLSAFVGAGLPEAKTIGRISATFKGLYLGLRSEAISILNKAFPELDILEQDCEEMSWIESVVCFSGLGKGSTISDLKDRYFRDKKYFKAKSDYVRTQIPLSGIKAALDILEEEPKGYVILDPYGGVMEKISSKSFAFPHRQGLLISTTWTLTWE
;
A
#
# COMPACT_ATOMS: atom_id res chain seq x y z
N MET A 1 4.28 14.01 -4.92
CA MET A 1 4.00 14.26 -3.50
C MET A 1 5.21 14.93 -2.87
N GLN A 2 5.01 15.78 -1.86
CA GLN A 2 6.11 16.35 -1.06
C GLN A 2 6.81 15.26 -0.24
N ASP A 3 8.04 15.54 0.20
CA ASP A 3 8.77 14.69 1.13
C ASP A 3 7.91 14.49 2.41
N GLY A 4 7.86 13.25 2.94
CA GLY A 4 7.11 12.92 4.16
C GLY A 4 5.73 12.27 3.96
N PHE A 5 5.26 12.15 2.70
CA PHE A 5 4.03 11.44 2.38
C PHE A 5 4.30 10.05 1.79
N TYR A 6 3.62 9.04 2.30
CA TYR A 6 3.58 7.68 1.78
C TYR A 6 2.12 7.31 1.46
N LEU A 7 1.86 6.74 0.28
CA LEU A 7 0.53 6.27 -0.11
C LEU A 7 0.66 5.01 -0.96
N SER A 8 0.28 3.87 -0.38
CA SER A 8 0.26 2.56 -1.05
C SER A 8 -1.15 2.19 -1.47
N ALA A 9 -1.28 1.47 -2.59
CA ALA A 9 -2.56 0.97 -3.07
C ALA A 9 -2.58 -0.57 -3.06
N PHE A 10 -3.64 -1.14 -2.49
CA PHE A 10 -3.91 -2.56 -2.47
C PHE A 10 -5.09 -2.80 -3.41
N VAL A 11 -4.97 -3.70 -4.38
CA VAL A 11 -6.03 -3.99 -5.36
C VAL A 11 -6.32 -5.47 -5.40
N GLY A 12 -7.59 -5.86 -5.23
CA GLY A 12 -8.04 -7.25 -5.27
C GLY A 12 -9.52 -7.40 -4.92
N ALA A 13 -10.07 -8.60 -5.11
CA ALA A 13 -11.49 -8.88 -4.85
C ALA A 13 -11.80 -9.32 -3.41
N GLY A 14 -10.79 -9.75 -2.65
CA GLY A 14 -10.91 -10.27 -1.28
C GLY A 14 -10.27 -9.39 -0.21
N LEU A 15 -10.12 -8.08 -0.44
CA LEU A 15 -9.46 -7.19 0.52
C LEU A 15 -10.27 -7.05 1.82
N PRO A 16 -9.62 -7.00 3.00
CA PRO A 16 -10.32 -6.93 4.30
C PRO A 16 -11.24 -5.71 4.44
N GLU A 17 -10.88 -4.59 3.80
CA GLU A 17 -11.62 -3.32 3.87
C GLU A 17 -12.63 -3.13 2.72
N ALA A 18 -12.83 -4.14 1.86
CA ALA A 18 -13.75 -4.06 0.73
C ALA A 18 -15.22 -3.91 1.17
N LYS A 19 -15.89 -2.86 0.70
CA LYS A 19 -17.33 -2.61 0.96
C LYS A 19 -18.26 -3.55 0.18
N THR A 20 -17.76 -4.20 -0.87
CA THR A 20 -18.55 -5.10 -1.73
C THR A 20 -17.78 -6.39 -1.93
N ILE A 21 -18.36 -7.50 -1.47
CA ILE A 21 -17.75 -8.84 -1.55
C ILE A 21 -17.84 -9.33 -3.01
N GLY A 22 -16.73 -9.85 -3.53
CA GLY A 22 -16.69 -10.50 -4.86
C GLY A 22 -16.56 -9.55 -6.05
N ARG A 23 -16.24 -8.27 -5.81
CA ARG A 23 -15.84 -7.32 -6.85
C ARG A 23 -14.47 -6.73 -6.54
N ILE A 24 -13.72 -6.40 -7.58
CA ILE A 24 -12.43 -5.71 -7.42
C ILE A 24 -12.64 -4.41 -6.64
N SER A 25 -11.78 -4.24 -5.63
CA SER A 25 -11.70 -3.03 -4.82
C SER A 25 -10.27 -2.55 -4.74
N ALA A 26 -10.10 -1.25 -4.49
CA ALA A 26 -8.81 -0.65 -4.21
C ALA A 26 -8.84 0.00 -2.82
N THR A 27 -7.91 -0.40 -1.96
CA THR A 27 -7.70 0.20 -0.64
C THR A 27 -6.42 1.02 -0.68
N PHE A 28 -6.52 2.32 -0.40
CA PHE A 28 -5.37 3.19 -0.28
C PHE A 28 -4.97 3.33 1.19
N LYS A 29 -3.70 3.06 1.51
CA LYS A 29 -3.16 3.21 2.87
C LYS A 29 -2.07 4.28 2.86
N GLY A 30 -2.29 5.34 3.62
CA GLY A 30 -1.43 6.52 3.65
C GLY A 30 -0.80 6.79 5.02
N LEU A 31 0.43 7.30 5.02
CA LEU A 31 1.10 7.83 6.20
C LEU A 31 1.69 9.19 5.83
N TYR A 32 1.39 10.21 6.63
CA TYR A 32 1.99 11.53 6.50
C TYR A 32 2.64 11.94 7.82
N LEU A 33 3.87 12.43 7.75
CA LEU A 33 4.62 12.89 8.92
C LEU A 33 4.34 14.38 9.19
N GLY A 34 3.11 14.68 9.59
CA GLY A 34 2.68 16.05 9.89
C GLY A 34 1.21 16.10 10.30
N LEU A 35 0.59 17.28 10.20
CA LEU A 35 -0.81 17.48 10.60
C LEU A 35 -1.77 16.92 9.55
N ARG A 36 -2.93 16.44 10.00
CA ARG A 36 -4.00 15.93 9.14
C ARG A 36 -4.48 16.95 8.11
N SER A 37 -4.61 18.23 8.50
CA SER A 37 -5.05 19.30 7.60
C SER A 37 -4.08 19.50 6.43
N GLU A 38 -2.77 19.38 6.67
CA GLU A 38 -1.75 19.43 5.64
C GLU A 38 -1.81 18.20 4.74
N ALA A 39 -1.99 17.00 5.32
CA ALA A 39 -2.11 15.76 4.56
C ALA A 39 -3.27 15.84 3.55
N ILE A 40 -4.44 16.27 4.00
CA ILE A 40 -5.64 16.46 3.18
C ILE A 40 -5.39 17.52 2.10
N SER A 41 -4.79 18.65 2.46
CA SER A 41 -4.47 19.71 1.49
C SER A 41 -3.52 19.22 0.38
N ILE A 42 -2.49 18.45 0.75
CA ILE A 42 -1.52 17.87 -0.19
C ILE A 42 -2.21 16.87 -1.12
N LEU A 43 -3.03 15.96 -0.58
CA LEU A 43 -3.74 14.95 -1.36
C LEU A 43 -4.76 15.59 -2.30
N ASN A 44 -5.57 16.53 -1.84
CA ASN A 44 -6.56 17.20 -2.69
C ASN A 44 -5.91 18.00 -3.83
N LYS A 45 -4.66 18.46 -3.66
CA LYS A 45 -3.91 19.12 -4.72
C LYS A 45 -3.24 18.14 -5.70
N ALA A 46 -2.69 17.04 -5.18
CA ALA A 46 -1.85 16.13 -5.97
C ALA A 46 -2.61 14.94 -6.56
N PHE A 47 -3.69 14.52 -5.92
CA PHE A 47 -4.49 13.36 -6.28
C PHE A 47 -5.97 13.57 -5.87
N PRO A 48 -6.65 14.58 -6.45
CA PRO A 48 -8.03 14.93 -6.10
C PRO A 48 -9.04 13.80 -6.36
N GLU A 49 -8.72 12.87 -7.26
CA GLU A 49 -9.57 11.72 -7.60
C GLU A 49 -9.81 10.78 -6.42
N LEU A 50 -8.97 10.83 -5.38
CA LEU A 50 -9.17 10.04 -4.17
C LEU A 50 -10.27 10.60 -3.24
N ASP A 51 -10.61 11.89 -3.39
CA ASP A 51 -11.69 12.58 -2.67
C ASP A 51 -11.69 12.31 -1.14
N ILE A 52 -10.54 12.49 -0.50
CA ILE A 52 -10.36 12.18 0.92
C ILE A 52 -11.12 13.19 1.79
N LEU A 53 -11.88 12.66 2.75
CA LEU A 53 -12.60 13.42 3.76
C LEU A 53 -11.83 13.41 5.09
N GLU A 54 -12.12 14.37 5.97
CA GLU A 54 -11.47 14.45 7.30
C GLU A 54 -11.62 13.18 8.13
N GLN A 55 -12.74 12.48 7.98
CA GLN A 55 -13.07 11.24 8.68
C GLN A 55 -12.26 10.03 8.18
N ASP A 56 -11.64 10.13 7.00
CA ASP A 56 -10.78 9.08 6.45
C ASP A 56 -9.34 9.19 6.97
N CYS A 57 -9.03 10.25 7.73
CA CYS A 57 -7.71 10.54 8.28
C CYS A 57 -7.75 10.58 9.82
N GLU A 58 -6.87 9.79 10.44
CA GLU A 58 -6.74 9.70 11.90
C GLU A 58 -5.33 10.16 12.32
N GLU A 59 -5.27 11.12 13.25
CA GLU A 59 -3.99 11.57 13.84
C GLU A 59 -3.64 10.68 15.02
N MET A 60 -2.39 10.22 15.04
CA MET A 60 -1.87 9.35 16.09
C MET A 60 -0.35 9.49 16.19
N SER A 61 0.25 8.97 17.25
CA SER A 61 1.70 8.89 17.35
C SER A 61 2.29 7.95 16.31
N TRP A 62 3.58 8.11 16.00
CA TRP A 62 4.26 7.25 15.04
C TRP A 62 4.14 5.76 15.40
N ILE A 63 4.28 5.39 16.67
CA ILE A 63 4.22 3.98 17.09
C ILE A 63 2.80 3.39 17.00
N GLU A 64 1.76 4.20 17.20
CA GLU A 64 0.37 3.79 16.97
C GLU A 64 0.11 3.55 15.48
N SER A 65 0.71 4.36 14.59
CA SER A 65 0.64 4.11 13.15
C SER A 65 1.27 2.77 12.77
N VAL A 66 2.35 2.33 13.45
CA VAL A 66 2.93 1.00 13.24
C VAL A 66 1.91 -0.10 13.58
N VAL A 67 1.11 0.07 14.65
CA VAL A 67 0.01 -0.86 14.97
C VAL A 67 -1.04 -0.86 13.86
N CYS A 68 -1.46 0.31 13.38
CA CYS A 68 -2.42 0.46 12.28
C CYS A 68 -1.97 -0.28 10.99
N PHE A 69 -0.68 -0.17 10.63
CA PHE A 69 -0.12 -0.79 9.44
C PHE A 69 0.28 -2.27 9.60
N SER A 70 0.31 -2.79 10.83
CA SER A 70 0.83 -4.13 11.13
C SER A 70 -0.02 -5.29 10.58
N GLY A 71 -1.28 -5.04 10.23
CA GLY A 71 -2.25 -6.09 9.90
C GLY A 71 -2.81 -6.83 11.12
N LEU A 72 -2.49 -6.39 12.34
CA LEU A 72 -3.13 -6.87 13.56
C LEU A 72 -4.62 -6.52 13.56
N GLY A 73 -5.39 -7.27 14.35
CA GLY A 73 -6.83 -7.10 14.46
C GLY A 73 -7.24 -5.75 15.02
N LYS A 74 -8.49 -5.34 14.77
CA LYS A 74 -9.06 -4.13 15.38
C LYS A 74 -8.96 -4.21 16.90
N GLY A 75 -8.51 -3.11 17.52
CA GLY A 75 -8.34 -3.01 18.97
C GLY A 75 -6.97 -3.46 19.49
N SER A 76 -6.04 -3.84 18.60
CA SER A 76 -4.66 -4.10 18.99
C SER A 76 -3.95 -2.86 19.55
N THR A 77 -2.99 -3.12 20.41
CA THR A 77 -2.22 -2.12 21.17
C THR A 77 -0.74 -2.19 20.80
N ILE A 78 0.03 -1.20 21.23
CA ILE A 78 1.49 -1.17 21.06
C ILE A 78 2.16 -2.41 21.69
N SER A 79 1.60 -2.96 22.78
CA SER A 79 2.19 -4.13 23.42
C SER A 79 2.09 -5.40 22.58
N ASP A 80 1.09 -5.49 21.70
CA ASP A 80 0.88 -6.64 20.82
C ASP A 80 1.97 -6.77 19.75
N LEU A 81 2.67 -5.68 19.42
CA LEU A 81 3.85 -5.70 18.53
C LEU A 81 5.00 -6.57 19.08
N LYS A 82 4.97 -6.95 20.36
CA LYS A 82 5.96 -7.84 20.98
C LYS A 82 5.65 -9.32 20.76
N ASP A 83 4.43 -9.67 20.36
CA ASP A 83 4.05 -11.06 20.11
C ASP A 83 4.76 -11.56 18.85
N ARG A 84 5.56 -12.61 19.01
CA ARG A 84 6.31 -13.25 17.92
C ARG A 84 5.60 -14.48 17.35
N TYR A 85 4.40 -14.78 17.83
CA TYR A 85 3.65 -15.95 17.41
C TYR A 85 2.55 -15.61 16.40
N PHE A 86 2.78 -15.97 15.14
CA PHE A 86 1.79 -15.80 14.09
C PHE A 86 0.79 -16.97 14.08
N ARG A 87 -0.48 -16.67 14.35
CA ARG A 87 -1.56 -17.66 14.52
C ARG A 87 -2.26 -18.01 13.20
N ASP A 88 -2.42 -17.04 12.31
CA ASP A 88 -3.22 -17.17 11.07
C ASP A 88 -2.38 -17.61 9.86
N LYS A 89 -1.68 -18.74 9.99
CA LYS A 89 -0.81 -19.28 8.94
C LYS A 89 -1.64 -19.73 7.73
N LYS A 90 -1.28 -19.21 6.57
CA LYS A 90 -1.82 -19.62 5.26
C LYS A 90 -0.65 -19.91 4.32
N TYR A 91 -0.85 -20.80 3.36
CA TYR A 91 0.11 -20.92 2.27
C TYR A 91 -0.03 -19.71 1.35
N PHE A 92 1.08 -19.24 0.80
CA PHE A 92 1.06 -18.13 -0.13
C PHE A 92 2.17 -18.24 -1.16
N LYS A 93 1.95 -17.59 -2.30
CA LYS A 93 2.97 -17.30 -3.30
C LYS A 93 2.96 -15.80 -3.56
N ALA A 94 4.13 -15.20 -3.46
CA ALA A 94 4.33 -13.81 -3.85
C ALA A 94 5.37 -13.69 -4.97
N LYS A 95 5.19 -12.68 -5.82
CA LYS A 95 6.17 -12.20 -6.80
C LYS A 95 6.17 -10.68 -6.78
N SER A 96 7.30 -10.07 -7.08
CA SER A 96 7.42 -8.62 -7.16
C SER A 96 8.10 -8.16 -8.43
N ASP A 97 7.75 -6.93 -8.84
CA ASP A 97 8.28 -6.24 -10.01
C ASP A 97 8.47 -4.76 -9.69
N TYR A 98 9.27 -4.09 -10.52
CA TYR A 98 9.58 -2.66 -10.38
C TYR A 98 9.21 -1.90 -11.65
N VAL A 99 8.33 -0.92 -11.50
CA VAL A 99 7.76 -0.15 -12.60
C VAL A 99 8.58 1.12 -12.82
N ARG A 100 9.13 1.28 -14.02
CA ARG A 100 9.89 2.48 -14.45
C ARG A 100 9.08 3.45 -15.32
N THR A 101 8.09 2.92 -16.03
CA THR A 101 7.24 3.69 -16.94
C THR A 101 5.78 3.40 -16.61
N GLN A 102 4.92 4.39 -16.80
CA GLN A 102 3.49 4.24 -16.51
C GLN A 102 2.92 3.01 -17.21
N ILE A 103 2.12 2.23 -16.47
CA ILE A 103 1.41 1.07 -17.02
C ILE A 103 0.27 1.61 -17.89
N PRO A 104 0.17 1.23 -19.18
CA PRO A 104 -0.92 1.67 -20.03
C PRO A 104 -2.27 1.18 -19.49
N LEU A 105 -3.35 1.92 -19.78
CA LEU A 105 -4.69 1.57 -19.31
C LEU A 105 -5.12 0.14 -19.70
N SER A 106 -4.70 -0.34 -20.88
CA SER A 106 -4.95 -1.72 -21.30
C SER A 106 -4.26 -2.75 -20.39
N GLY A 107 -3.05 -2.46 -19.92
CA GLY A 107 -2.34 -3.30 -18.96
C GLY A 107 -2.99 -3.28 -17.58
N ILE A 108 -3.48 -2.12 -17.13
CA ILE A 108 -4.24 -2.02 -15.89
C ILE A 108 -5.54 -2.84 -15.99
N LYS A 109 -6.30 -2.72 -17.08
CA LYS A 109 -7.53 -3.50 -17.29
C LYS A 109 -7.26 -5.01 -17.26
N ALA A 110 -6.26 -5.47 -18.01
CA ALA A 110 -5.89 -6.89 -18.01
C ALA A 110 -5.47 -7.39 -16.62
N ALA A 111 -4.78 -6.57 -15.83
CA ALA A 111 -4.46 -6.90 -14.45
C ALA A 111 -5.70 -7.03 -13.56
N LEU A 112 -6.69 -6.15 -13.73
CA LEU A 112 -7.96 -6.21 -13.00
C LEU A 112 -8.76 -7.46 -13.39
N ASP A 113 -8.82 -7.81 -14.67
CA ASP A 113 -9.51 -9.01 -15.16
C ASP A 113 -8.92 -10.28 -14.52
N ILE A 114 -7.58 -10.39 -14.44
CA ILE A 114 -6.89 -11.51 -13.78
C ILE A 114 -7.24 -11.58 -12.28
N LEU A 115 -7.27 -10.44 -11.59
CA LEU A 115 -7.62 -10.39 -10.17
C LEU A 115 -9.09 -10.73 -9.91
N GLU A 116 -9.97 -10.50 -10.89
CA GLU A 116 -11.39 -10.82 -10.79
C GLU A 116 -11.62 -12.34 -10.93
N GLU A 117 -10.84 -13.00 -11.77
CA GLU A 117 -10.83 -14.47 -11.90
C GLU A 117 -10.25 -15.17 -10.66
N GLU A 118 -9.33 -14.51 -9.93
CA GLU A 118 -8.63 -15.07 -8.76
C GLU A 118 -8.92 -14.28 -7.47
N PRO A 119 -10.06 -14.52 -6.79
CA PRO A 119 -10.52 -13.67 -5.69
C PRO A 119 -9.68 -13.74 -4.42
N LYS A 120 -8.78 -14.74 -4.31
CA LYS A 120 -7.79 -14.86 -3.22
C LYS A 120 -6.48 -14.10 -3.51
N GLY A 121 -6.37 -13.54 -4.71
CA GLY A 121 -5.24 -12.76 -5.17
C GLY A 121 -5.41 -11.27 -4.90
N TYR A 122 -4.28 -10.59 -4.69
CA TYR A 122 -4.22 -9.13 -4.66
C TYR A 122 -2.83 -8.64 -5.06
N VAL A 123 -2.77 -7.38 -5.47
CA VAL A 123 -1.52 -6.66 -5.76
C VAL A 123 -1.37 -5.46 -4.82
N ILE A 124 -0.17 -5.27 -4.30
CA ILE A 124 0.23 -4.07 -3.55
C ILE A 124 1.09 -3.22 -4.49
N LEU A 125 0.82 -1.91 -4.56
CA LEU A 125 1.58 -0.92 -5.30
C LEU A 125 2.17 0.09 -4.31
N ASP A 126 3.47 -0.07 -4.03
CA ASP A 126 4.20 0.83 -3.11
C ASP A 126 4.98 1.88 -3.90
N PRO A 127 4.82 3.18 -3.59
CA PRO A 127 5.41 4.26 -4.37
C PRO A 127 6.93 4.33 -4.15
N TYR A 128 7.66 4.61 -5.24
CA TYR A 128 9.09 4.94 -5.25
C TYR A 128 9.28 6.42 -5.57
N GLY A 129 10.43 6.97 -5.14
CA GLY A 129 10.73 8.39 -5.21
C GLY A 129 11.29 8.90 -3.88
N GLY A 130 11.13 10.19 -3.59
CA GLY A 130 11.55 10.80 -2.32
C GLY A 130 13.01 10.48 -2.00
N VAL A 131 13.29 10.01 -0.78
CA VAL A 131 14.65 9.62 -0.37
C VAL A 131 15.21 8.46 -1.20
N MET A 132 14.38 7.53 -1.69
CA MET A 132 14.85 6.37 -2.46
C MET A 132 15.46 6.76 -3.81
N GLU A 133 15.07 7.90 -4.38
CA GLU A 133 15.65 8.45 -5.60
C GLU A 133 16.97 9.20 -5.35
N LYS A 134 17.15 9.77 -4.16
CA LYS A 134 18.35 10.57 -3.79
C LYS A 134 19.58 9.69 -3.50
N ILE A 135 19.40 8.39 -3.27
CA ILE A 135 20.47 7.44 -2.93
C ILE A 135 20.98 6.73 -4.19
N SER A 136 22.31 6.65 -4.36
CA SER A 136 22.91 5.94 -5.50
C SER A 136 22.62 4.44 -5.47
N SER A 137 22.37 3.84 -6.64
CA SER A 137 22.21 2.39 -6.80
C SER A 137 23.47 1.59 -6.47
N LYS A 138 24.62 2.26 -6.34
CA LYS A 138 25.91 1.66 -5.96
C LYS A 138 26.24 1.81 -4.48
N SER A 139 25.44 2.54 -3.70
CA SER A 139 25.72 2.79 -2.29
C SER A 139 25.66 1.51 -1.44
N PHE A 140 24.78 0.57 -1.80
CA PHE A 140 24.64 -0.73 -1.14
C PHE A 140 23.90 -1.72 -2.06
N ALA A 141 23.84 -3.00 -1.65
CA ALA A 141 23.41 -4.12 -2.50
C ALA A 141 21.99 -4.01 -3.08
N PHE A 142 21.10 -3.21 -2.48
CA PHE A 142 19.76 -2.96 -3.02
C PHE A 142 19.81 -1.86 -4.10
N PRO A 143 19.64 -2.20 -5.39
CA PRO A 143 19.94 -1.28 -6.49
C PRO A 143 18.73 -0.46 -6.96
N HIS A 144 17.53 -0.77 -6.46
CA HIS A 144 16.26 -0.19 -6.90
C HIS A 144 16.13 1.24 -6.34
N ARG A 145 16.54 2.23 -7.13
CA ARG A 145 16.65 3.66 -6.78
C ARG A 145 15.97 4.56 -7.81
N GLN A 146 16.71 5.54 -8.32
CA GLN A 146 16.28 6.53 -9.29
C GLN A 146 15.60 5.93 -10.53
N GLY A 147 14.56 6.63 -10.98
CA GLY A 147 13.76 6.26 -12.15
C GLY A 147 12.75 5.12 -11.91
N LEU A 148 12.51 4.74 -10.66
CA LEU A 148 11.42 3.83 -10.29
C LEU A 148 10.20 4.63 -9.83
N LEU A 149 9.04 4.22 -10.32
CA LEU A 149 7.76 4.83 -9.96
C LEU A 149 7.09 4.06 -8.82
N ILE A 150 7.03 2.73 -8.94
CA ILE A 150 6.28 1.84 -8.04
C ILE A 150 6.99 0.49 -7.95
N SER A 151 6.99 -0.15 -6.77
CA SER A 151 7.19 -1.60 -6.68
C SER A 151 5.84 -2.30 -6.53
N THR A 152 5.61 -3.34 -7.31
CA THR A 152 4.39 -4.14 -7.23
C THR A 152 4.67 -5.46 -6.55
N THR A 153 3.81 -5.91 -5.64
CA THR A 153 3.86 -7.25 -5.05
C THR A 153 2.54 -7.96 -5.31
N TRP A 154 2.58 -9.01 -6.12
CA TRP A 154 1.45 -9.87 -6.44
C TRP A 154 1.44 -11.05 -5.48
N THR A 155 0.33 -11.24 -4.77
CA THR A 155 0.20 -12.28 -3.75
C THR A 155 -1.05 -13.11 -3.99
N LEU A 156 -0.92 -14.43 -3.89
CA LEU A 156 -2.01 -15.39 -3.85
C LEU A 156 -1.91 -16.20 -2.56
N THR A 157 -3.03 -16.44 -1.89
CA THR A 157 -3.09 -17.21 -0.63
C THR A 157 -4.05 -18.40 -0.72
N TRP A 158 -3.74 -19.50 -0.03
CA TRP A 158 -4.60 -20.69 0.04
C TRP A 158 -4.41 -21.47 1.36
N GLU A 159 -5.26 -22.48 1.56
CA GLU A 159 -5.29 -23.35 2.75
C GLU A 159 -4.40 -24.58 2.63
#